data_AF-A0A3D2JQ68-F1
#
_entry.id   AF-A0A3D2JQ68-F1
#
_cell.length_a   1.000
_cell.length_b   1.000
_cell.length_c   1.000
_cell.angle_alpha   90.00
_cell.angle_beta   90.00
_cell.angle_gamma   90.00
#
_symmetry.space_group_name_H-M   'P 1'
#
loop_
_entity.id
_entity.type
_entity.pdbx_description
1 polymer ?
#
loop_
_entity_poly.entity_id
_entity_poly.type
_entity_poly.pdbx_seq_one_letter_code
_entity_poly.pdbx_strand_id
1 'polypeptide(L)'
;MIPVGLKKRRPIASLLQSEGSRRAIGPGPLLAVLIVLFVVLLIANLGIGAVRIAPVDVVAILFARLGLDLGVEFPSQHDAVLWNIRLPRVLLGILTGAALAVAGASLQGVFRNPLADPGVIGVSSGAALGAVIAIVSGFTLLGNFGLPIAAFIGGLIATAVVYVTARNYGKTDVVTLVLAGVAVNATAGAVTGFFTFVADD
;
A
#
# COMPACT_ATOMS: atom_id res chain seq x y z
N MET A 1 -35.55 54.84 -29.14
CA MET A 1 -35.65 53.60 -29.95
C MET A 1 -34.34 52.84 -29.80
N ILE A 2 -34.24 51.91 -28.85
CA ILE A 2 -33.08 51.03 -28.64
C ILE A 2 -33.63 49.61 -28.55
N PRO A 3 -33.29 48.68 -29.47
CA PRO A 3 -33.79 47.32 -29.38
C PRO A 3 -32.99 46.56 -28.33
N VAL A 4 -33.65 46.17 -27.23
CA VAL A 4 -33.11 45.24 -26.24
C VAL A 4 -33.07 43.86 -26.89
N GLY A 5 -31.90 43.48 -27.41
CA GLY A 5 -31.63 42.16 -27.93
C GLY A 5 -31.74 41.12 -26.81
N LEU A 6 -32.86 40.38 -26.79
CA LEU A 6 -33.06 39.22 -25.93
C LEU A 6 -31.96 38.18 -26.22
N LYS A 7 -30.95 38.15 -25.36
CA LYS A 7 -29.89 37.14 -25.34
C LYS A 7 -30.55 35.78 -25.12
N LYS A 8 -30.73 35.02 -26.21
CA LYS A 8 -31.26 33.65 -26.26
C LYS A 8 -30.61 32.84 -25.13
N ARG A 9 -31.37 32.54 -24.07
CA ARG A 9 -30.90 31.71 -22.96
C ARG A 9 -30.57 30.33 -23.54
N ARG A 10 -29.30 29.95 -23.50
CA ARG A 10 -28.87 28.61 -23.92
C ARG A 10 -29.60 27.58 -23.06
N PRO A 11 -30.24 26.55 -23.64
CA PRO A 11 -30.95 25.55 -22.86
C PRO A 11 -29.96 24.82 -21.93
N ILE A 12 -30.29 24.70 -20.65
CA ILE A 12 -29.47 24.04 -19.61
C ILE A 12 -29.05 22.62 -20.03
N ALA A 13 -29.83 21.96 -20.90
CA ALA A 13 -29.53 20.68 -21.50
C ALA A 13 -28.17 20.61 -22.24
N SER A 14 -27.69 21.72 -22.83
CA SER A 14 -26.40 21.73 -23.54
C SER A 14 -25.20 21.74 -22.58
N LEU A 15 -25.40 22.10 -21.31
CA LEU A 15 -24.34 22.08 -20.29
C LEU A 15 -24.18 20.68 -19.67
N LEU A 16 -25.25 19.88 -19.63
CA LEU A 16 -25.20 18.49 -19.15
C LEU A 16 -24.62 17.52 -20.19
N GLN A 17 -24.68 17.85 -21.47
CA GLN A 17 -24.08 17.03 -22.54
C GLN A 17 -22.55 17.19 -22.66
N SER A 18 -21.99 18.28 -22.11
CA SER A 18 -20.55 18.57 -22.18
C SER A 18 -19.69 17.71 -21.24
N GLU A 19 -20.28 17.03 -20.26
CA GLU A 19 -19.51 16.21 -19.30
C GLU A 19 -19.39 14.73 -19.72
N GLY A 20 -20.11 14.31 -20.76
CA GLY A 20 -20.37 12.90 -21.08
C GLY A 20 -19.45 12.23 -22.11
N SER A 21 -18.31 12.80 -22.46
CA SER A 21 -17.38 12.16 -23.41
C SER A 21 -15.96 12.02 -22.86
N ARG A 22 -15.83 11.53 -21.62
CA ARG A 22 -14.62 10.80 -21.24
C ARG A 22 -14.66 9.50 -22.04
N ARG A 23 -13.90 9.43 -23.15
CA ARG A 23 -13.68 8.18 -23.88
C ARG A 23 -13.16 7.17 -22.87
N ALA A 24 -14.03 6.28 -22.40
CA ALA A 24 -13.65 5.21 -21.49
C ALA A 24 -12.69 4.31 -22.27
N ILE A 25 -11.40 4.43 -21.97
CA ILE A 25 -10.38 3.51 -22.48
C ILE A 25 -10.84 2.13 -22.04
N GLY A 26 -11.02 1.20 -22.98
CA GLY A 26 -11.39 -0.17 -22.66
C GLY A 26 -10.38 -0.79 -21.68
N PRO A 27 -10.77 -1.81 -20.90
CA PRO A 27 -9.90 -2.39 -19.88
C PRO A 27 -8.60 -2.97 -20.47
N GLY A 28 -8.63 -3.50 -21.68
CA GLY A 28 -7.47 -4.09 -22.37
C GLY A 28 -6.28 -3.13 -22.55
N PRO A 29 -6.44 -2.02 -23.30
CA PRO A 29 -5.34 -1.06 -23.49
C PRO A 29 -4.85 -0.42 -22.19
N LEU A 30 -5.75 -0.19 -21.21
CA LEU A 30 -5.34 0.31 -19.90
C LEU A 30 -4.43 -0.68 -19.17
N LEU A 31 -4.78 -1.96 -19.14
CA LEU A 31 -3.97 -3.00 -18.50
C LEU A 31 -2.61 -3.14 -19.18
N ALA A 32 -2.56 -3.11 -20.51
CA ALA A 32 -1.30 -3.15 -21.25
C ALA A 32 -0.38 -1.98 -20.86
N VAL A 33 -0.91 -0.76 -20.78
CA VAL A 33 -0.15 0.42 -20.35
C VAL A 33 0.35 0.27 -18.91
N LEU A 34 -0.48 -0.23 -18.00
CA LEU A 34 -0.08 -0.44 -16.60
C LEU A 34 1.01 -1.50 -16.45
N ILE A 35 0.94 -2.59 -17.22
CA ILE A 35 1.98 -3.64 -17.21
C ILE A 35 3.30 -3.08 -17.75
N VAL A 36 3.27 -2.36 -18.88
CA VAL A 36 4.48 -1.73 -19.44
C VAL A 36 5.06 -0.74 -18.45
N LEU A 37 4.23 0.11 -17.84
CA LEU A 37 4.67 1.07 -16.83
C LEU A 37 5.28 0.37 -15.62
N PHE A 38 4.67 -0.70 -15.14
CA PHE A 38 5.18 -1.49 -14.02
C PHE A 38 6.58 -2.06 -14.32
N VAL A 39 6.78 -2.66 -15.51
CA VAL A 39 8.08 -3.20 -15.91
C VAL A 39 9.15 -2.10 -16.03
N VAL A 40 8.80 -0.96 -16.62
CA VAL A 40 9.72 0.19 -16.73
C VAL A 40 10.11 0.70 -15.34
N LEU A 41 9.15 0.87 -14.43
CA LEU A 41 9.42 1.31 -13.06
C LEU A 41 10.24 0.28 -12.28
N LEU A 42 10.03 -1.02 -12.51
CA LEU A 42 10.81 -2.09 -11.89
C LEU A 42 12.29 -2.00 -12.27
N ILE A 43 12.59 -1.90 -13.58
CA ILE A 43 13.96 -1.79 -14.07
C ILE A 43 14.60 -0.47 -13.58
N ALA A 44 13.85 0.63 -13.62
CA ALA A 44 14.33 1.92 -13.14
C ALA A 44 14.66 1.87 -11.63
N ASN A 45 13.79 1.29 -10.80
CA ASN A 45 13.98 1.16 -9.36
C ASN A 45 15.21 0.28 -9.02
N LEU A 46 15.47 -0.77 -9.81
CA LEU A 46 16.67 -1.60 -9.66
C LEU A 46 17.96 -0.85 -10.02
N GLY A 47 17.91 0.11 -10.95
CA GLY A 47 19.07 0.91 -11.38
C GLY A 47 19.38 2.11 -10.48
N ILE A 48 18.36 2.70 -9.85
CA ILE A 48 18.47 3.92 -9.04
C ILE A 48 18.88 3.60 -7.60
N GLY A 49 19.95 4.22 -7.11
CA GLY A 49 20.39 4.10 -5.72
C GLY A 49 21.75 4.77 -5.50
N ALA A 50 22.38 4.52 -4.34
CA ALA A 50 23.69 5.08 -4.00
C ALA A 50 24.77 4.71 -5.03
N VAL A 51 24.70 3.49 -5.58
CA VAL A 51 25.49 3.06 -6.74
C VAL A 51 24.58 3.11 -7.97
N ARG A 52 24.90 3.93 -8.97
CA ARG A 52 24.09 3.96 -10.20
C ARG A 52 24.44 2.75 -11.05
N ILE A 53 23.43 1.92 -11.35
CA ILE A 53 23.57 0.74 -12.21
C ILE A 53 22.82 1.04 -13.50
N ALA A 54 23.48 0.92 -14.65
CA ALA A 54 22.84 1.16 -15.93
C ALA A 54 21.71 0.15 -16.16
N PRO A 55 20.60 0.52 -16.84
CA PRO A 55 19.52 -0.42 -17.13
C PRO A 55 19.98 -1.67 -17.89
N VAL A 56 21.00 -1.54 -18.74
CA VAL A 56 21.62 -2.65 -19.46
C VAL A 56 22.24 -3.65 -18.49
N ASP A 57 23.03 -3.18 -17.52
CA ASP A 57 23.61 -4.03 -16.48
C ASP A 57 22.54 -4.69 -15.62
N VAL A 58 21.45 -3.98 -15.27
CA VAL A 58 20.33 -4.56 -14.51
C VAL A 58 19.75 -5.76 -15.24
N VAL A 59 19.47 -5.62 -16.54
CA VAL A 59 18.94 -6.72 -17.37
C VAL A 59 19.99 -7.83 -17.49
N ALA A 60 21.24 -7.49 -17.79
CA ALA A 60 22.33 -8.46 -17.90
C ALA A 60 22.50 -9.32 -16.63
N ILE A 61 22.50 -8.69 -15.45
CA ILE A 61 22.61 -9.37 -14.15
C ILE A 61 21.42 -10.31 -13.92
N LEU A 62 20.19 -9.86 -14.20
CA LEU A 62 18.98 -10.68 -14.03
C LEU A 62 19.02 -11.93 -14.93
N PHE A 63 19.40 -11.77 -16.20
CA PHE A 63 19.51 -12.87 -17.15
C PHE A 63 20.67 -13.82 -16.81
N ALA A 64 21.83 -13.28 -16.41
CA ALA A 64 22.97 -14.09 -15.98
C ALA A 64 22.63 -14.97 -14.78
N ARG A 65 21.87 -14.44 -13.81
CA ARG A 65 21.37 -15.20 -12.63
C ARG A 65 20.31 -16.25 -13.00
N LEU A 66 19.63 -16.10 -14.13
CA LEU A 66 18.73 -17.10 -14.71
C LEU A 66 19.46 -18.15 -15.57
N GLY A 67 20.80 -18.05 -15.70
CA GLY A 67 21.61 -18.95 -16.53
C GLY A 67 21.68 -18.57 -18.01
N LEU A 68 21.25 -17.36 -18.36
CA LEU A 68 21.29 -16.82 -19.73
C LEU A 68 22.38 -15.75 -19.83
N ASP A 69 23.48 -16.08 -20.49
CA ASP A 69 24.54 -15.10 -20.76
C ASP A 69 24.18 -14.25 -21.99
N LEU A 70 24.13 -12.93 -21.79
CA LEU A 70 23.88 -11.94 -22.84
C LEU A 70 25.18 -11.36 -23.43
N GLY A 71 26.36 -11.82 -22.97
CA GLY A 71 27.66 -11.33 -23.41
C GLY A 71 27.97 -9.90 -22.93
N VAL A 72 27.28 -9.43 -21.89
CA VAL A 72 27.48 -8.10 -21.30
C VAL A 72 28.28 -8.25 -20.03
N GLU A 73 29.48 -7.66 -19.99
CA GLU A 73 30.29 -7.60 -18.78
C GLU A 73 29.78 -6.53 -17.83
N PHE A 74 29.68 -6.87 -16.55
CA PHE A 74 29.28 -5.94 -15.50
C PHE A 74 30.16 -6.13 -14.25
N PRO A 75 30.39 -5.07 -13.47
CA PRO A 75 31.15 -5.16 -12.22
C PRO A 75 30.49 -6.12 -11.21
N SER A 76 31.29 -6.95 -10.53
CA SER A 76 30.80 -7.86 -9.47
C SER A 76 30.07 -7.15 -8.33
N GLN A 77 30.44 -5.88 -8.07
CA GLN A 77 29.74 -5.02 -7.12
C GLN A 77 28.29 -4.72 -7.55
N HIS A 78 28.00 -4.57 -8.85
CA HIS A 78 26.64 -4.31 -9.34
C HIS A 78 25.74 -5.51 -9.07
N ASP A 79 26.24 -6.73 -9.32
CA ASP A 79 25.52 -7.98 -9.06
C ASP A 79 25.23 -8.15 -7.55
N ALA A 80 26.23 -7.97 -6.68
CA ALA A 80 26.03 -8.08 -5.23
C ALA A 80 25.01 -7.06 -4.69
N VAL A 81 25.08 -5.80 -5.14
CA VAL A 81 24.14 -4.74 -4.72
C VAL A 81 22.73 -5.04 -5.23
N LEU A 82 22.59 -5.46 -6.50
CA LEU A 82 21.29 -5.76 -7.09
C LEU A 82 20.65 -6.97 -6.39
N TRP A 83 21.39 -8.07 -6.25
CA TRP A 83 20.84 -9.34 -5.76
C TRP A 83 20.60 -9.36 -4.25
N ASN A 84 21.52 -8.85 -3.44
CA ASN A 84 21.44 -8.99 -1.98
C ASN A 84 20.72 -7.82 -1.30
N ILE A 85 20.63 -6.65 -1.95
CA ILE A 85 20.09 -5.44 -1.32
C ILE A 85 18.83 -4.97 -2.05
N ARG A 86 18.90 -4.78 -3.37
CA ARG A 86 17.79 -4.15 -4.12
C ARG A 86 16.66 -5.10 -4.41
N LEU A 87 16.96 -6.28 -4.95
CA LEU A 87 15.95 -7.24 -5.37
C LEU A 87 15.04 -7.66 -4.20
N PRO A 88 15.54 -8.00 -2.99
CA PRO A 88 14.67 -8.32 -1.87
C PRO A 88 13.76 -7.14 -1.47
N ARG A 89 14.30 -5.91 -1.48
CA ARG A 89 13.54 -4.70 -1.15
C ARG A 89 12.46 -4.38 -2.19
N VAL A 90 12.78 -4.51 -3.47
CA VAL A 90 11.83 -4.30 -4.57
C VAL A 90 10.71 -5.33 -4.52
N LEU A 91 11.05 -6.61 -4.33
CA LEU A 91 10.08 -7.69 -4.19
C LEU A 91 9.15 -7.46 -2.99
N LEU A 92 9.70 -7.09 -1.84
CA LEU A 92 8.89 -6.70 -0.67
C LEU A 92 7.95 -5.54 -1.00
N GLY A 93 8.43 -4.49 -1.68
CA GLY A 93 7.60 -3.36 -2.09
C GLY A 93 6.45 -3.76 -3.02
N ILE A 94 6.70 -4.65 -3.98
CA ILE A 94 5.69 -5.18 -4.91
C ILE A 94 4.63 -5.98 -4.12
N LEU A 95 5.07 -6.90 -3.26
CA LEU A 95 4.18 -7.75 -2.48
C LEU A 95 3.32 -6.92 -1.52
N THR A 96 3.91 -5.97 -0.81
CA THR A 96 3.18 -5.06 0.10
C THR A 96 2.21 -4.17 -0.67
N GLY A 97 2.64 -3.58 -1.80
CA GLY A 97 1.76 -2.76 -2.63
C GLY A 97 0.57 -3.53 -3.20
N ALA A 98 0.80 -4.75 -3.69
CA ALA A 98 -0.25 -5.64 -4.17
C ALA A 98 -1.22 -6.04 -3.04
N ALA A 99 -0.70 -6.40 -1.86
CA ALA A 99 -1.52 -6.76 -0.70
C ALA A 99 -2.40 -5.58 -0.25
N LEU A 100 -1.85 -4.36 -0.17
CA LEU A 100 -2.60 -3.15 0.18
C LEU A 100 -3.66 -2.81 -0.87
N ALA A 101 -3.35 -2.95 -2.16
CA ALA A 101 -4.31 -2.72 -3.25
C ALA A 101 -5.49 -3.71 -3.18
N VAL A 102 -5.23 -5.00 -2.95
CA VAL A 102 -6.26 -6.03 -2.82
C VAL A 102 -7.10 -5.81 -1.56
N ALA A 103 -6.48 -5.50 -0.42
CA ALA A 103 -7.19 -5.18 0.82
C ALA A 103 -8.09 -3.95 0.68
N GLY A 104 -7.57 -2.87 0.07
CA GLY A 104 -8.33 -1.65 -0.21
C GLY A 104 -9.52 -1.91 -1.14
N ALA A 105 -9.30 -2.56 -2.28
CA ALA A 105 -10.38 -2.88 -3.22
C ALA A 105 -11.46 -3.78 -2.59
N SER A 106 -11.05 -4.75 -1.77
CA SER A 106 -11.96 -5.66 -1.06
C SER A 106 -12.83 -4.90 -0.05
N LEU A 107 -12.23 -4.04 0.78
CA LEU A 107 -12.98 -3.25 1.77
C LEU A 107 -13.88 -2.21 1.12
N GLN A 108 -13.41 -1.52 0.08
CA GLN A 108 -14.24 -0.61 -0.70
C GLN A 108 -15.45 -1.34 -1.30
N GLY A 109 -15.28 -2.59 -1.74
CA GLY A 109 -16.37 -3.45 -2.21
C GLY A 109 -17.35 -3.86 -1.10
N VAL A 110 -16.85 -4.27 0.06
CA VAL A 110 -17.68 -4.67 1.23
C VAL A 110 -18.49 -3.50 1.77
N PHE A 111 -17.86 -2.34 1.95
CA PHE A 111 -18.51 -1.14 2.49
C PHE A 111 -19.28 -0.36 1.43
N ARG A 112 -19.11 -0.70 0.14
CA ARG A 112 -19.65 0.07 -0.99
C ARG A 112 -19.32 1.56 -0.88
N ASN A 113 -18.12 1.84 -0.37
CA ASN A 113 -17.65 3.20 -0.08
C ASN A 113 -16.22 3.35 -0.63
N PRO A 114 -16.01 4.17 -1.68
CA PRO A 114 -14.68 4.37 -2.26
C PRO A 114 -13.71 5.09 -1.31
N LEU A 115 -14.21 5.66 -0.20
CA LEU A 115 -13.39 6.28 0.84
C LEU A 115 -12.98 5.30 1.95
N ALA A 116 -13.39 4.03 1.88
CA ALA A 116 -13.00 3.03 2.87
C ALA A 116 -11.51 2.70 2.76
N ASP A 117 -10.83 2.67 3.91
CA ASP A 117 -9.41 2.39 4.05
C ASP A 117 -9.18 1.18 4.99
N PRO A 118 -8.36 0.18 4.62
CA PRO A 118 -7.95 -0.92 5.51
C PRO A 118 -7.36 -0.50 6.85
N GLY A 119 -6.79 0.69 6.99
CA GLY A 119 -6.28 1.20 8.26
C GLY A 119 -7.38 1.46 9.31
N VAL A 120 -8.64 1.63 8.90
CA VAL A 120 -9.74 2.04 9.80
C VAL A 120 -10.14 0.93 10.78
N ILE A 121 -9.87 -0.35 10.46
CA ILE A 121 -10.23 -1.51 11.30
C ILE A 121 -9.20 -1.85 12.38
N GLY A 122 -8.26 -0.95 12.67
CA GLY A 122 -7.34 -1.08 13.81
C GLY A 122 -6.12 -1.98 13.59
N VAL A 123 -6.01 -2.65 12.43
CA VAL A 123 -4.88 -3.54 12.07
C VAL A 123 -3.55 -2.80 12.18
N SER A 124 -3.45 -1.61 11.59
CA SER A 124 -2.19 -0.84 11.54
C SER A 124 -1.75 -0.37 12.91
N SER A 125 -2.67 0.12 13.74
CA SER A 125 -2.38 0.57 15.10
C SER A 125 -2.00 -0.59 16.02
N GLY A 126 -2.67 -1.74 15.87
CA GLY A 126 -2.29 -2.96 16.58
C GLY A 126 -0.91 -3.47 16.19
N ALA A 127 -0.58 -3.43 14.89
CA ALA A 127 0.73 -3.84 14.41
C ALA A 127 1.84 -2.90 14.88
N ALA A 128 1.60 -1.59 14.87
CA ALA A 128 2.50 -0.60 15.43
C ALA A 128 2.73 -0.83 16.93
N LEU A 129 1.65 -1.07 17.70
CA LEU A 129 1.76 -1.36 19.13
C LEU A 129 2.56 -2.64 19.39
N GLY A 130 2.29 -3.72 18.65
CA GLY A 130 3.05 -4.97 18.77
C GLY A 130 4.55 -4.78 18.47
N ALA A 131 4.87 -3.98 17.45
CA ALA A 131 6.25 -3.62 17.13
C ALA A 131 6.90 -2.81 18.27
N VAL A 132 6.21 -1.79 18.80
CA VAL A 132 6.71 -0.95 19.89
C VAL A 132 6.97 -1.78 21.15
N ILE A 133 6.05 -2.66 21.54
CA ILE A 133 6.25 -3.56 22.69
C ILE A 133 7.48 -4.44 22.47
N ALA A 134 7.68 -5.00 21.28
CA ALA A 134 8.84 -5.84 20.98
C ALA A 134 10.17 -5.07 21.04
N ILE A 135 10.19 -3.82 20.57
CA ILE A 135 11.35 -2.94 20.62
C ILE A 135 11.70 -2.61 22.08
N VAL A 136 10.73 -2.11 22.84
CA VAL A 136 10.97 -1.62 24.22
C VAL A 136 11.26 -2.75 25.20
N SER A 137 10.66 -3.92 25.02
CA SER A 137 10.95 -5.10 25.86
C SER A 137 12.28 -5.77 25.55
N GLY A 138 12.99 -5.37 24.48
CA GLY A 138 14.22 -6.04 24.04
C GLY A 138 13.98 -7.49 23.60
N PHE A 139 12.81 -7.79 23.01
CA PHE A 139 12.42 -9.14 22.66
C PHE A 139 13.32 -9.72 21.54
N THR A 140 14.30 -10.52 21.93
CA THR A 140 15.33 -11.08 21.03
C THR A 140 15.19 -12.58 20.75
N LEU A 141 14.21 -13.26 21.38
CA LEU A 141 14.07 -14.73 21.33
C LEU A 141 13.92 -15.31 19.91
N LEU A 142 13.38 -14.54 18.96
CA LEU A 142 13.17 -14.94 17.57
C LEU A 142 14.15 -14.28 16.59
N GLY A 143 15.23 -13.66 17.08
CA GLY A 143 16.20 -12.92 16.28
C GLY A 143 15.54 -11.89 15.35
N ASN A 144 15.96 -11.86 14.09
CA ASN A 144 15.44 -10.92 13.08
C ASN A 144 13.93 -11.05 12.78
N PHE A 145 13.28 -12.14 13.19
CA PHE A 145 11.85 -12.36 12.98
C PHE A 145 10.98 -11.90 14.16
N GLY A 146 11.57 -11.60 15.33
CA GLY A 146 10.82 -11.21 16.51
C GLY A 146 9.95 -9.97 16.29
N LEU A 147 10.54 -8.92 15.71
CA LEU A 147 9.83 -7.67 15.44
C LEU A 147 8.68 -7.83 14.41
N PRO A 148 8.90 -8.43 13.21
CA PRO A 148 7.80 -8.69 12.27
C PRO A 148 6.68 -9.56 12.85
N ILE A 149 7.02 -10.60 13.62
CA ILE A 149 6.03 -11.51 14.22
C ILE A 149 5.21 -10.77 15.28
N ALA A 150 5.85 -9.98 16.14
CA ALA A 150 5.15 -9.18 17.15
C ALA A 150 4.21 -8.15 16.51
N ALA A 151 4.66 -7.48 15.45
CA ALA A 151 3.80 -6.57 14.68
C ALA A 151 2.61 -7.32 14.04
N PHE A 152 2.85 -8.48 13.44
CA PHE A 152 1.79 -9.28 12.85
C PHE A 152 0.75 -9.74 13.88
N ILE A 153 1.20 -10.27 15.01
CA ILE A 153 0.33 -10.71 16.11
C ILE A 153 -0.45 -9.53 16.69
N GLY A 154 0.21 -8.39 16.92
CA GLY A 154 -0.46 -7.18 17.40
C GLY A 154 -1.57 -6.71 16.47
N GLY A 155 -1.34 -6.72 15.15
CA GLY A 155 -2.36 -6.40 14.15
C GLY A 155 -3.51 -7.39 14.14
N LEU A 156 -3.24 -8.70 14.24
CA LEU A 156 -4.27 -9.74 14.34
C LEU A 156 -5.14 -9.58 15.59
N ILE A 157 -4.52 -9.33 16.75
CA ILE A 157 -5.23 -9.13 18.02
C ILE A 157 -6.14 -7.91 17.90
N ALA A 158 -5.64 -6.77 17.43
CA ALA A 158 -6.46 -5.56 17.27
C ALA A 158 -7.64 -5.79 16.33
N THR A 159 -7.42 -6.47 15.20
CA THR A 159 -8.48 -6.82 14.24
C THR A 159 -9.54 -7.72 14.87
N ALA A 160 -9.11 -8.74 15.62
CA ALA A 160 -10.01 -9.65 16.31
C ALA A 160 -10.84 -8.92 17.37
N VAL A 161 -10.23 -8.00 18.12
CA VAL A 161 -10.93 -7.15 19.10
C VAL A 161 -12.00 -6.29 18.40
N VAL A 162 -11.64 -5.57 17.33
CA VAL A 162 -12.60 -4.76 16.55
C VAL A 162 -13.75 -5.62 16.04
N TYR A 163 -13.45 -6.79 15.46
CA TYR A 163 -14.47 -7.68 14.92
C TYR A 163 -15.44 -8.22 15.98
N VAL A 164 -14.92 -8.66 17.13
CA VAL A 164 -15.74 -9.18 18.23
C VAL A 164 -16.60 -8.07 18.85
N THR A 165 -16.04 -6.89 19.07
CA THR A 165 -16.76 -5.75 19.65
C THR A 165 -17.82 -5.18 18.69
N ALA A 166 -17.57 -5.20 17.39
CA ALA A 166 -18.50 -4.72 16.38
C ALA A 166 -19.71 -5.66 16.15
N ARG A 167 -19.66 -6.88 16.69
CA ARG A 167 -20.67 -7.90 16.45
C ARG A 167 -21.80 -7.79 17.48
N ASN A 168 -22.95 -7.28 17.06
CA ASN A 168 -24.17 -7.26 17.87
C ASN A 168 -25.22 -8.24 17.30
N TYR A 169 -25.66 -9.20 18.13
CA TYR A 169 -26.66 -10.23 17.75
C TYR A 169 -26.34 -10.98 16.44
N GLY A 170 -25.06 -11.24 16.18
CA GLY A 170 -24.61 -11.98 15.00
C GLY A 170 -24.55 -11.17 13.69
N LYS A 171 -24.94 -9.88 13.70
CA LYS A 171 -24.81 -8.97 12.56
C LYS A 171 -23.69 -7.97 12.80
N THR A 172 -22.89 -7.72 11.77
CA THR A 172 -21.84 -6.69 11.80
C THR A 172 -22.41 -5.43 11.16
N ASP A 173 -22.62 -4.40 11.97
CA ASP A 173 -22.98 -3.08 11.46
C ASP A 173 -21.70 -2.30 11.12
N VAL A 174 -21.66 -1.74 9.92
CA VAL A 174 -20.52 -0.97 9.40
C VAL A 174 -20.21 0.21 10.32
N VAL A 175 -21.25 0.87 10.87
CA VAL A 175 -21.06 2.02 11.76
C VAL A 175 -20.37 1.60 13.06
N THR A 176 -20.84 0.51 13.66
CA THR A 176 -20.27 -0.04 14.91
C THR A 176 -18.83 -0.53 14.69
N LEU A 177 -18.54 -1.10 13.52
CA LEU A 177 -17.20 -1.53 13.16
C LEU A 177 -16.22 -0.35 13.04
N VAL A 178 -16.65 0.77 12.46
CA VAL A 178 -15.86 1.99 12.39
C VAL A 178 -15.63 2.59 13.79
N LEU A 179 -16.68 2.68 14.63
CA LEU A 179 -16.57 3.20 16.00
C LEU A 179 -15.64 2.33 16.87
N ALA A 180 -15.75 1.00 16.77
CA ALA A 180 -14.86 0.07 17.45
C ALA A 180 -13.40 0.25 16.99
N GLY A 181 -13.18 0.42 15.68
CA GLY A 181 -11.87 0.72 15.11
C GLY A 181 -11.25 2.00 15.70
N VAL A 182 -12.03 3.08 15.79
CA VAL A 182 -11.58 4.35 16.42
C VAL A 182 -11.19 4.14 17.89
N ALA A 183 -12.00 3.40 18.66
CA ALA A 183 -11.70 3.10 20.07
C ALA A 183 -10.41 2.28 20.23
N VAL A 184 -10.21 1.27 19.39
CA VAL A 184 -8.98 0.45 19.38
C VAL A 184 -7.78 1.28 18.96
N ASN A 185 -7.91 2.15 17.97
CA ASN A 185 -6.84 3.06 17.55
C ASN A 185 -6.42 4.01 18.67
N ALA A 186 -7.37 4.62 19.37
CA ALA A 186 -7.10 5.50 20.50
C ALA A 186 -6.39 4.74 21.64
N THR A 187 -6.86 3.53 21.96
CA THR A 187 -6.26 2.68 22.99
C THR A 187 -4.84 2.26 22.61
N ALA A 188 -4.63 1.79 21.38
CA ALA A 188 -3.32 1.39 20.89
C ALA A 188 -2.34 2.57 20.84
N GLY A 189 -2.82 3.76 20.49
CA GLY A 189 -2.04 5.00 20.52
C GLY A 189 -1.61 5.39 21.94
N ALA A 190 -2.53 5.29 22.92
CA ALA A 190 -2.21 5.58 24.32
C ALA A 190 -1.17 4.60 24.90
N VAL A 191 -1.32 3.30 24.60
CA VAL A 191 -0.37 2.28 25.06
C VAL A 191 0.99 2.46 24.36
N THR A 192 0.99 2.71 23.04
CA THR A 192 2.22 3.06 22.30
C THR A 192 2.93 4.25 22.95
N GLY A 193 2.20 5.32 23.24
CA GLY A 193 2.76 6.51 23.90
C GLY A 193 3.33 6.22 25.28
N PHE A 194 2.68 5.36 26.08
CA PHE A 194 3.21 4.91 27.37
C PHE A 194 4.53 4.14 27.21
N PHE A 195 4.61 3.19 26.27
CA PHE A 195 5.86 2.44 26.03
C PHE A 195 6.96 3.35 25.50
N THR A 196 6.65 4.30 24.62
CA THR A 196 7.62 5.29 24.14
C THR A 196 8.11 6.20 25.26
N PHE A 197 7.26 6.55 26.23
CA PHE A 197 7.68 7.34 27.39
C PHE A 197 8.60 6.58 28.35
N VAL A 198 8.39 5.28 28.51
CA VAL A 198 9.19 4.41 29.39
C VAL A 198 10.46 3.90 28.71
N ALA A 199 10.54 3.94 27.38
CA ALA A 199 11.73 3.55 26.65
C ALA A 199 12.87 4.54 26.94
N ASP A 200 13.97 4.03 27.51
CA ASP A 200 15.24 4.75 27.54
C ASP A 200 15.87 4.73 26.13
N ASP A 201 16.52 5.84 25.74
CA ASP A 201 17.13 6.07 24.41
C ASP A 201 18.05 4.93 23.93
#